data_AF-A0A484B8S1-F1
#
_entry.id   AF-A0A484B8S1-F1
#
_cell.length_a   1.000
_cell.length_b   1.000
_cell.length_c   1.000
_cell.angle_alpha   90.00
_cell.angle_beta   90.00
_cell.angle_gamma   90.00
#
_symmetry.space_group_name_H-M   'P 1'
#
loop_
_entity.id
_entity.type
_entity.pdbx_description
1 polymer ?
#
loop_
_entity_poly.entity_id
_entity_poly.type
_entity_poly.pdbx_seq_one_letter_code
_entity_poly.pdbx_strand_id
1 'polypeptide(L)'
;MNEKFDSLVMAAKEHPSSILQALLPLVKPSRPVVIFGTCKELLQEIYMELKTTGKVTNLHLTSNWMRTYQILPNRTHPEVNMSGNSGYLLTGYTLK
;
A
#
# COMPACT_ATOMS: atom_id res chain seq x y z
N MET A 1 -26.58 6.31 5.68
CA MET A 1 -25.54 6.78 4.74
C MET A 1 -25.75 6.06 3.42
N ASN A 2 -26.32 6.72 2.41
CA ASN A 2 -26.61 6.10 1.11
C ASN A 2 -25.48 6.29 0.08
N GLU A 3 -24.40 6.96 0.44
CA GLU A 3 -23.26 7.18 -0.45
C GLU A 3 -22.09 6.27 -0.09
N LYS A 4 -21.57 5.57 -1.11
CA LYS A 4 -20.32 4.80 -1.05
C LYS A 4 -19.11 5.73 -1.05
N PHE A 5 -17.96 5.23 -0.59
CA PHE A 5 -16.71 5.97 -0.52
C PHE A 5 -15.97 6.04 -1.87
N ASP A 6 -15.17 7.10 -2.05
CA ASP A 6 -14.40 7.34 -3.28
C ASP A 6 -12.98 6.74 -3.28
N SER A 7 -12.52 6.19 -2.15
CA SER A 7 -11.23 5.50 -2.03
C SER A 7 -11.14 4.71 -0.73
N LEU A 8 -10.22 3.73 -0.68
CA LEU A 8 -9.87 3.02 0.55
C LEU A 8 -8.36 3.11 0.81
N VAL A 9 -7.98 3.59 1.98
CA VAL A 9 -6.60 3.61 2.46
C VAL A 9 -6.53 2.86 3.78
N MET A 10 -5.64 1.87 3.87
CA MET A 10 -5.48 1.02 5.03
C MET A 10 -4.02 1.06 5.52
N ALA A 11 -3.84 1.43 6.79
CA ALA A 11 -2.58 1.33 7.50
C ALA A 11 -2.90 0.89 8.93
N ALA A 12 -2.78 -0.41 9.18
CA ALA A 12 -3.23 -1.06 10.42
C ALA A 12 -2.14 -2.02 10.91
N LYS A 13 -2.18 -2.38 12.20
CA LYS A 13 -1.27 -3.38 12.78
C LYS A 13 -1.82 -4.80 12.63
N GLU A 14 -3.13 -4.89 12.53
CA GLU A 14 -3.91 -6.12 12.39
C GLU A 14 -3.75 -6.70 10.98
N HIS A 15 -4.08 -7.99 10.83
CA HIS A 15 -4.09 -8.63 9.52
C HIS A 15 -5.15 -7.98 8.61
N PRO A 16 -4.78 -7.47 7.42
CA PRO A 16 -5.66 -6.64 6.61
C PRO A 16 -6.82 -7.38 5.94
N SER A 17 -6.78 -8.72 5.83
CA SER A 17 -7.78 -9.51 5.09
C SER A 17 -9.23 -9.27 5.56
N SER A 18 -9.52 -9.45 6.86
CA SER A 18 -10.89 -9.29 7.38
C SER A 18 -11.39 -7.84 7.26
N ILE A 19 -10.51 -6.87 7.47
CA ILE A 19 -10.85 -5.44 7.34
C ILE A 19 -11.14 -5.09 5.88
N LEU A 20 -10.31 -5.59 4.96
CA LEU A 20 -10.48 -5.39 3.52
C LEU A 20 -11.81 -5.97 3.04
N GLN A 21 -12.16 -7.19 3.47
CA GLN A 21 -13.44 -7.82 3.11
C GLN A 21 -14.65 -7.01 3.59
N ALA A 22 -14.57 -6.39 4.77
CA ALA A 22 -15.63 -5.56 5.33
C ALA A 22 -15.72 -4.18 4.64
N LEU A 23 -14.58 -3.56 4.31
CA LEU A 23 -14.54 -2.19 3.79
C LEU A 23 -14.65 -2.09 2.26
N LEU A 24 -14.13 -3.07 1.51
CA LEU A 24 -14.13 -3.05 0.04
C LEU A 24 -15.54 -2.88 -0.58
N PRO A 25 -16.62 -3.52 -0.06
CA PRO A 25 -17.98 -3.34 -0.60
C PRO A 25 -18.53 -1.91 -0.46
N LEU A 26 -17.97 -1.13 0.46
CA LEU A 26 -18.38 0.24 0.74
C LEU A 26 -17.76 1.26 -0.24
N VAL A 27 -16.82 0.84 -1.08
CA VAL A 27 -16.13 1.69 -2.05
C VAL A 27 -16.87 1.64 -3.41
N LYS A 28 -16.97 2.79 -4.09
CA LYS A 28 -17.52 2.84 -5.46
C LYS A 28 -16.61 2.07 -6.44
N PRO A 29 -17.12 1.60 -7.58
CA PRO A 29 -16.29 1.05 -8.66
C PRO A 29 -15.32 2.10 -9.22
N SER A 30 -14.21 1.63 -9.81
CA SER A 30 -13.16 2.46 -10.42
C SER A 30 -12.55 3.47 -9.44
N ARG A 31 -12.38 3.07 -8.18
CA ARG A 31 -11.78 3.87 -7.12
C ARG A 31 -10.48 3.24 -6.62
N PRO A 32 -9.49 4.04 -6.21
CA PRO A 32 -8.23 3.53 -5.72
C PRO A 32 -8.36 2.84 -4.37
N VAL A 33 -7.61 1.76 -4.21
CA VAL A 33 -7.39 1.05 -2.95
C VAL A 33 -5.89 1.03 -2.68
N VAL A 34 -5.50 1.39 -1.45
CA VAL A 34 -4.11 1.42 -1.00
C VAL A 34 -4.01 0.73 0.35
N ILE A 35 -3.13 -0.25 0.46
CA ILE A 35 -2.86 -1.00 1.69
C ILE A 35 -1.38 -0.91 1.99
N PHE A 36 -1.04 -0.33 3.14
CA PHE A 36 0.32 -0.26 3.66
C PHE A 36 0.62 -1.45 4.57
N GLY A 37 1.84 -1.97 4.48
CA GLY A 37 2.35 -3.01 5.36
C GLY A 37 3.86 -2.87 5.60
N THR A 38 4.32 -3.24 6.78
CA THR A 38 5.76 -3.22 7.11
C THR A 38 6.52 -4.43 6.55
N CYS A 39 5.80 -5.52 6.29
CA CYS A 39 6.32 -6.78 5.77
C CYS A 39 5.73 -7.04 4.38
N LYS A 40 6.57 -7.51 3.45
CA LYS A 40 6.18 -7.75 2.05
C LYS A 40 5.24 -8.95 1.93
N GLU A 41 5.52 -9.98 2.70
CA GLU A 41 4.86 -11.28 2.71
C GLU A 41 3.37 -11.12 3.01
N LEU A 42 3.05 -10.26 3.99
CA LEU A 42 1.67 -9.91 4.36
C LEU A 42 0.90 -9.34 3.16
N LEU A 43 1.51 -8.43 2.40
CA LEU A 43 0.86 -7.83 1.23
C LEU A 43 0.83 -8.77 0.02
N GLN A 44 1.74 -9.74 -0.06
CA GLN A 44 1.69 -10.78 -1.09
C GLN A 44 0.50 -11.72 -0.89
N GLU A 45 0.19 -12.07 0.36
CA GLU A 45 -1.02 -12.84 0.67
C GLU A 45 -2.29 -12.11 0.22
N ILE A 46 -2.41 -10.82 0.57
CA ILE A 46 -3.55 -9.99 0.16
C ILE A 46 -3.60 -9.78 -1.36
N TYR A 47 -2.45 -9.66 -2.01
CA TYR A 47 -2.38 -9.61 -3.47
C TYR A 47 -3.02 -10.85 -4.09
N MET A 48 -2.72 -12.04 -3.56
CA MET A 48 -3.30 -13.30 -4.05
C MET A 48 -4.80 -13.39 -3.74
N GLU A 49 -5.24 -12.94 -2.56
CA GLU A 49 -6.66 -12.84 -2.22
C GLU A 49 -7.42 -11.93 -3.19
N LEU A 50 -6.91 -10.71 -3.44
CA LEU A 50 -7.52 -9.74 -4.37
C LEU A 50 -7.51 -10.24 -5.81
N LYS A 51 -6.43 -10.89 -6.24
CA LYS A 51 -6.33 -11.51 -7.58
C LYS A 51 -7.34 -12.65 -7.75
N THR A 52 -7.59 -13.43 -6.70
CA THR A 52 -8.54 -14.56 -6.73
C THR A 52 -9.98 -14.07 -6.73
N THR A 53 -10.30 -13.05 -5.92
CA THR A 53 -11.67 -12.50 -5.85
C THR A 53 -12.06 -11.70 -7.09
N GLY A 54 -11.09 -11.17 -7.86
CA GLY A 54 -11.35 -10.42 -9.09
C GLY A 54 -12.08 -9.09 -8.88
N LYS A 55 -12.15 -8.60 -7.63
CA LYS A 55 -12.83 -7.33 -7.27
C LYS A 55 -11.95 -6.11 -7.41
N VAL A 56 -10.64 -6.30 -7.60
CA VAL A 56 -9.65 -5.23 -7.75
C VAL A 56 -8.75 -5.56 -8.94
N THR A 57 -8.47 -4.57 -9.78
CA THR A 57 -7.57 -4.69 -10.92
C THR A 57 -6.33 -3.82 -10.78
N ASN A 58 -5.38 -3.99 -11.68
CA ASN A 58 -4.13 -3.22 -11.75
C ASN A 58 -3.40 -3.26 -10.40
N LEU A 59 -3.25 -4.47 -9.85
CA LEU A 59 -2.60 -4.67 -8.56
C LEU A 59 -1.10 -4.43 -8.67
N HIS A 60 -0.56 -3.52 -7.87
CA HIS A 60 0.87 -3.22 -7.79
C HIS A 60 1.36 -3.30 -6.36
N LEU A 61 2.37 -4.14 -6.13
CA LEU A 61 3.12 -4.20 -4.88
C LEU A 61 4.44 -3.44 -5.05
N THR A 62 4.59 -2.33 -4.32
CA THR A 62 5.71 -1.41 -4.47
C THR A 62 6.39 -1.12 -3.13
N SER A 63 7.66 -0.72 -3.17
CA SER A 63 8.40 -0.17 -2.04
C SER A 63 9.21 1.01 -2.53
N ASN A 64 9.40 2.01 -1.67
CA ASN A 64 10.20 3.19 -1.99
C ASN A 64 11.50 3.18 -1.19
N TRP A 65 12.58 3.65 -1.80
CA TRP A 65 13.83 3.90 -1.08
C TRP A 65 14.13 5.40 -1.08
N MET A 66 14.47 5.92 0.08
CA MET A 66 14.86 7.32 0.26
C MET A 66 16.31 7.36 0.74
N ARG A 67 17.13 8.21 0.10
CA ARG A 67 18.53 8.42 0.48
C ARG A 67 18.78 9.90 0.73
N THR A 68 19.12 10.25 1.96
CA THR A 68 19.45 11.59 2.42
C THR A 68 20.90 11.90 2.08
N TYR A 69 21.19 13.17 1.75
CA TYR A 69 22.52 13.65 1.41
C TYR A 69 22.90 14.82 2.31
N GLN A 70 24.11 14.77 2.84
CA GLN A 70 24.76 15.91 3.45
C GLN A 70 25.33 16.80 2.33
N ILE A 71 24.99 18.09 2.35
CA ILE A 71 25.50 19.08 1.40
C ILE A 71 26.33 20.13 2.16
N LEU A 72 27.65 20.00 2.10
CA LEU A 72 28.62 20.92 2.70
C LEU A 72 29.80 21.12 1.73
N PRO A 73 30.47 22.29 1.72
CA PRO A 73 31.64 22.51 0.87
C PRO A 73 32.69 21.40 1.05
N ASN A 74 33.09 20.76 -0.05
CA ASN A 74 34.03 19.62 -0.12
C ASN A 74 33.67 18.39 0.75
N ARG A 75 32.44 18.29 1.25
CA ARG A 75 31.95 17.20 2.13
C ARG A 75 30.54 16.74 1.76
N THR A 76 30.25 16.70 0.45
CA THR A 76 28.97 16.20 -0.06
C THR A 76 29.00 14.69 -0.18
N HIS A 77 28.15 14.02 0.59
CA HIS A 77 28.00 12.57 0.55
C HIS A 77 26.61 12.14 1.09
N PRO A 78 26.12 10.94 0.76
CA PRO A 78 24.94 10.39 1.41
C PRO A 78 25.14 10.17 2.91
N GLU A 79 24.09 10.24 3.73
CA GLU A 79 24.20 9.83 5.13
C GLU A 79 24.72 8.39 5.26
N VAL A 80 25.61 8.17 6.23
CA VAL A 80 26.30 6.89 6.41
C VAL A 80 25.37 5.83 7.01
N ASN A 81 24.56 6.23 8.00
CA ASN A 81 23.60 5.36 8.67
C ASN A 81 22.19 5.80 8.29
N MET A 82 21.44 4.89 7.66
CA MET A 82 20.08 5.13 7.18
C MET A 82 19.18 3.92 7.41
N SER A 83 17.88 4.14 7.50
CA SER A 83 16.89 3.06 7.44
C SER A 83 16.76 2.53 6.01
N GLY A 84 16.86 1.21 5.84
CA GLY A 84 16.78 0.56 4.53
C GLY A 84 15.36 0.18 4.07
N ASN A 85 14.36 0.27 4.96
CA ASN A 85 12.99 -0.15 4.70
C ASN A 85 11.99 0.89 5.21
N SER A 86 11.16 1.42 4.30
CA SER A 86 10.02 2.31 4.61
C SER A 86 8.69 1.57 4.65
N GLY A 87 8.70 0.25 4.41
CA GLY A 87 7.52 -0.58 4.21
C GLY A 87 7.17 -0.76 2.73
N TYR A 88 5.95 -1.23 2.52
CA TYR A 88 5.43 -1.65 1.23
C TYR A 88 4.00 -1.13 1.04
N LEU A 89 3.63 -0.89 -0.21
CA LEU A 89 2.28 -0.50 -0.61
C LEU A 89 1.74 -1.50 -1.63
N LEU A 90 0.57 -2.06 -1.33
CA LEU A 90 -0.27 -2.75 -2.30
C LEU A 90 -1.34 -1.78 -2.78
N THR A 91 -1.39 -1.54 -4.07
CA THR A 91 -2.33 -0.61 -4.70
C THR A 91 -3.15 -1.28 -5.79
N GLY A 92 -4.34 -0.76 -6.09
CA GLY A 92 -5.18 -1.23 -7.17
C GLY A 92 -6.44 -0.39 -7.33
N TYR A 93 -7.32 -0.78 -8.24
CA TYR A 93 -8.59 -0.10 -8.51
C TYR A 93 -9.76 -1.06 -8.39
N THR A 94 -10.82 -0.66 -7.67
CA THR A 94 -12.03 -1.46 -7.51
C THR A 94 -12.74 -1.70 -8.84
N LEU A 95 -13.27 -2.90 -9.00
CA LEU A 95 -14.17 -3.28 -10.08
C LEU A 95 -15.62 -3.32 -9.56
N LYS A 96 -16.58 -3.39 -10.48
CA LYS A 96 -18.01 -3.47 -10.15
C LYS A 96 -18.40 -4.88 -9.72
#